data_AF-X5PND0-F1
#
_entry.id   AF-X5PND0-F1
#
_cell.length_a   1.000
_cell.length_b   1.000
_cell.length_c   1.000
_cell.angle_alpha   90.00
_cell.angle_beta   90.00
_cell.angle_gamma   90.00
#
_symmetry.space_group_name_H-M   'P 1'
#
loop_
_entity.id
_entity.type
_entity.pdbx_description
1 polymer ?
#
loop_
_entity_poly.entity_id
_entity_poly.type
_entity_poly.pdbx_seq_one_letter_code
_entity_poly.pdbx_strand_id
1 'polypeptide(L)'
;MLLDRLKARPFSSTDIRVLTGWLTPAAQTLRHADALADMVLEVRRRHILLPTRAALETIIHVVIRRRVRIAHRALSNGLSESQKVSLDALLEIREGTAVTTLAWLRAPSLSPNAVNLDRIAERVKLLRSLALPAELADWIPVKLFDELSAEGNRMSAQHLRDLNPERRRAVLAATALYLSRNLTDCAMDLFEKLLGALTRRADNQAAQRVTRSVRELQKPLKDVSRVCHAMIDANEKGEDVSSAIDRTVHWRQFISSVQAVDTLIAPDVVDGKADLLSRYPTIRKMAPEFLSTFVFRGHAVAANLLRALATITDLYRTGKRNVPARAPISFAAGCPCPGRWQDQPQSLRVLRLQRIEAPA
;
A
#
# COMPACT_ATOMS: atom_id res chain seq x y z
N MET A 1 10.53 23.41 -64.11
CA MET A 1 11.45 24.57 -63.91
C MET A 1 11.66 24.98 -62.45
N LEU A 2 10.63 25.32 -61.65
CA LEU A 2 10.85 25.74 -60.25
C LEU A 2 11.13 24.56 -59.29
N LEU A 3 10.49 23.40 -59.53
CA LEU A 3 10.72 22.16 -58.79
C LEU A 3 12.09 21.53 -59.07
N ASP A 4 12.55 21.58 -60.34
CA ASP A 4 13.87 21.09 -60.74
C ASP A 4 15.00 21.91 -60.14
N ARG A 5 14.80 23.24 -59.96
CA ARG A 5 15.75 24.12 -59.27
C ARG A 5 15.81 23.89 -57.76
N LEU A 6 14.69 23.54 -57.14
CA LEU A 6 14.61 23.23 -55.71
C LEU A 6 15.01 21.78 -55.38
N LYS A 7 15.28 20.94 -56.40
CA LYS A 7 15.49 19.49 -56.29
C LYS A 7 14.39 18.81 -55.45
N ALA A 8 13.16 19.31 -55.53
CA ALA A 8 12.05 18.87 -54.70
C ALA A 8 10.91 18.27 -55.52
N ARG A 9 10.27 17.23 -55.02
CA ARG A 9 9.13 16.57 -55.66
C ARG A 9 7.79 16.91 -54.99
N PRO A 10 6.67 16.92 -55.72
CA PRO A 10 5.35 17.17 -55.13
C PRO A 10 4.98 16.09 -54.11
N PHE A 11 4.18 16.50 -53.11
CA PHE A 11 3.61 15.61 -52.12
C PHE A 11 2.52 14.74 -52.74
N SER A 12 2.56 13.44 -52.45
CA SER A 12 1.66 12.42 -53.03
C SER A 12 1.02 11.52 -51.98
N SER A 13 0.02 10.73 -52.39
CA SER A 13 -0.63 9.75 -51.50
C SER A 13 0.31 8.63 -51.01
N THR A 14 1.40 8.36 -51.73
CA THR A 14 2.45 7.42 -51.30
C THR A 14 3.22 7.98 -50.10
N ASP A 15 3.43 9.29 -50.06
CA ASP A 15 4.14 9.97 -48.97
C ASP A 15 3.37 9.92 -47.66
N ILE A 16 2.04 9.96 -47.73
CA ILE A 16 1.17 9.76 -46.56
C ILE A 16 1.48 8.42 -45.89
N ARG A 17 1.56 7.32 -46.67
CA ARG A 17 1.86 5.98 -46.13
C ARG A 17 3.25 5.90 -45.53
N VAL A 18 4.24 6.48 -46.22
CA VAL A 18 5.64 6.49 -45.81
C VAL A 18 5.85 7.30 -44.53
N LEU A 19 5.30 8.53 -44.46
CA LEU A 19 5.37 9.38 -43.28
C LEU A 19 4.59 8.77 -42.10
N THR A 20 3.43 8.16 -42.37
CA THR A 20 2.68 7.42 -41.34
C THR A 20 3.53 6.29 -40.76
N GLY A 21 4.16 5.46 -41.61
CA GLY A 21 5.02 4.37 -41.17
C GLY A 21 6.22 4.85 -40.38
N TRP A 22 6.87 5.93 -40.84
CA TRP A 22 8.03 6.54 -40.18
C TRP A 22 7.68 7.16 -38.82
N LEU A 23 6.52 7.83 -38.72
CA LEU A 23 6.11 8.49 -37.48
C LEU A 23 5.51 7.51 -36.46
N THR A 24 5.04 6.33 -36.88
CA THR A 24 4.35 5.36 -35.99
C THR A 24 5.18 4.95 -34.77
N PRO A 25 6.48 4.61 -34.87
CA PRO A 25 7.33 4.32 -33.71
C PRO A 25 7.47 5.52 -32.77
N ALA A 26 7.66 6.73 -33.32
CA ALA A 26 7.88 7.93 -32.53
C ALA A 26 6.57 8.46 -31.88
N ALA A 27 5.42 8.24 -32.52
CA ALA A 27 4.12 8.63 -31.99
C ALA A 27 3.71 7.90 -30.70
N GLN A 28 4.43 6.84 -30.33
CA GLN A 28 4.28 6.15 -29.06
C GLN A 28 4.64 7.06 -27.86
N THR A 29 5.54 8.02 -28.06
CA THR A 29 6.06 8.90 -27.00
C THR A 29 5.85 10.39 -27.26
N LEU A 30 5.70 10.80 -28.52
CA LEU A 30 5.63 12.22 -28.91
C LEU A 30 4.32 12.91 -28.51
N ARG A 31 4.43 14.21 -28.17
CA ARG A 31 3.27 15.12 -28.10
C ARG A 31 2.91 15.59 -29.52
N HIS A 32 1.68 16.07 -29.70
CA HIS A 32 1.16 16.46 -31.02
C HIS A 32 2.00 17.55 -31.71
N ALA A 33 2.53 18.51 -30.94
CA ALA A 33 3.37 19.59 -31.47
C ALA A 33 4.75 19.09 -31.93
N ASP A 34 5.37 18.19 -31.16
CA ASP A 34 6.68 17.61 -31.49
C ASP A 34 6.58 16.78 -32.78
N ALA A 35 5.49 16.01 -32.93
CA ALA A 35 5.21 15.22 -34.12
C ALA A 35 5.05 16.08 -35.40
N LEU A 36 4.50 17.29 -35.29
CA LEU A 36 4.41 18.23 -36.42
C LEU A 36 5.80 18.72 -36.83
N ALA A 37 6.61 19.16 -35.87
CA ALA A 37 7.96 19.66 -36.14
C ALA A 37 8.84 18.58 -36.80
N ASP A 38 8.80 17.36 -36.27
CA ASP A 38 9.53 16.20 -36.80
C ASP A 38 9.09 15.85 -38.22
N MET A 39 7.79 15.90 -38.52
CA MET A 39 7.30 15.68 -39.89
C MET A 39 7.77 16.76 -40.86
N VAL A 40 7.77 18.04 -40.46
CA VAL A 40 8.26 19.14 -41.32
C VAL A 40 9.73 18.92 -41.66
N LEU A 41 10.55 18.57 -40.66
CA LEU A 41 11.96 18.25 -40.86
C LEU A 41 12.16 17.03 -41.77
N GLU A 42 11.38 15.98 -41.59
CA GLU A 42 11.51 14.75 -42.38
C GLU A 42 11.04 14.93 -43.83
N VAL A 43 9.96 15.67 -44.06
CA VAL A 43 9.49 16.06 -45.41
C VAL A 43 10.59 16.86 -46.13
N ARG A 44 11.23 17.79 -45.43
CA ARG A 44 12.36 18.57 -45.95
C ARG A 44 13.58 17.68 -46.25
N ARG A 45 13.93 16.76 -45.34
CA ARG A 45 15.04 15.80 -45.53
C ARG A 45 14.85 14.94 -46.77
N ARG A 46 13.61 14.56 -47.07
CA ARG A 46 13.25 13.74 -48.24
C ARG A 46 13.06 14.55 -49.53
N HIS A 47 13.34 15.85 -49.50
CA HIS A 47 13.12 16.76 -50.61
C HIS A 47 11.69 16.71 -51.17
N ILE A 48 10.71 16.62 -50.28
CA ILE A 48 9.29 16.64 -50.63
C ILE A 48 8.78 18.06 -50.37
N LEU A 49 7.95 18.60 -51.27
CA LEU A 49 7.25 19.86 -51.03
C LEU A 49 6.40 19.75 -49.76
N LEU A 50 6.48 20.78 -48.91
CA LEU A 50 5.73 20.81 -47.67
C LEU A 50 4.22 20.73 -47.96
N PRO A 51 3.52 19.69 -47.48
CA PRO A 51 2.09 19.58 -47.69
C PRO A 51 1.34 20.63 -46.87
N THR A 52 0.06 20.82 -47.19
CA THR A 52 -0.79 21.73 -46.44
C THR A 52 -0.88 21.30 -44.97
N ARG A 53 -1.14 22.28 -44.08
CA ARG A 53 -1.36 22.00 -42.65
C ARG A 53 -2.42 20.92 -42.43
N ALA A 54 -3.54 20.97 -43.16
CA ALA A 54 -4.61 19.98 -43.07
C ALA A 54 -4.14 18.56 -43.43
N ALA A 55 -3.24 18.41 -44.41
CA ALA A 55 -2.66 17.11 -44.76
C ALA A 55 -1.73 16.58 -43.67
N LEU A 56 -0.92 17.43 -43.04
CA LEU A 56 -0.09 17.06 -41.88
C LEU A 56 -0.94 16.62 -40.68
N GLU A 57 -1.98 17.39 -40.34
CA GLU A 57 -2.92 17.05 -39.26
C GLU A 57 -3.63 15.71 -39.52
N THR A 58 -4.04 15.47 -40.77
CA THR A 58 -4.63 14.19 -41.19
C THR A 58 -3.66 13.03 -40.99
N ILE A 59 -2.39 13.17 -41.39
CA ILE A 59 -1.38 12.13 -41.16
C ILE A 59 -1.24 11.84 -39.66
N ILE A 60 -1.20 12.87 -38.82
CA ILE A 60 -1.10 12.66 -37.36
C ILE A 60 -2.32 11.91 -36.83
N HIS A 61 -3.53 12.28 -37.25
CA HIS A 61 -4.74 11.55 -36.85
C HIS A 61 -4.68 10.07 -37.27
N VAL A 62 -4.20 9.78 -38.48
CA VAL A 62 -4.00 8.39 -38.93
C VAL A 62 -2.96 7.68 -38.07
N VAL A 63 -1.85 8.33 -37.76
CA VAL A 63 -0.78 7.78 -36.92
C VAL A 63 -1.26 7.52 -35.49
N ILE A 64 -2.01 8.43 -34.88
CA ILE A 64 -2.60 8.25 -33.55
C ILE A 64 -3.57 7.06 -33.55
N ARG A 65 -4.48 6.98 -34.53
CA ARG A 65 -5.40 5.83 -34.67
C ARG A 65 -4.63 4.52 -34.86
N ARG A 66 -3.56 4.54 -35.66
CA ARG A 66 -2.69 3.37 -35.87
C ARG A 66 -1.98 2.94 -34.59
N ARG A 67 -1.40 3.89 -33.83
CA ARG A 67 -0.78 3.64 -32.52
C ARG A 67 -1.77 2.94 -31.58
N VAL A 68 -2.96 3.51 -31.42
CA VAL A 68 -4.00 2.96 -30.54
C VAL A 68 -4.38 1.54 -30.96
N ARG A 69 -4.55 1.29 -32.26
CA ARG A 69 -4.83 -0.05 -32.78
C ARG A 69 -3.70 -1.05 -32.55
N ILE A 70 -2.44 -0.63 -32.71
CA ILE A 70 -1.28 -1.48 -32.41
C ILE A 70 -1.29 -1.87 -30.93
N ALA A 71 -1.57 -0.92 -30.03
CA ALA A 71 -1.64 -1.19 -28.60
C ALA A 71 -2.80 -2.13 -28.24
N HIS A 72 -3.99 -1.93 -28.81
CA HIS A 72 -5.11 -2.86 -28.60
C HIS A 72 -4.74 -4.28 -29.01
N ARG A 73 -4.10 -4.46 -30.19
CA ARG A 73 -3.62 -5.77 -30.62
C ARG A 73 -2.54 -6.33 -29.73
N ALA A 74 -1.57 -5.53 -29.30
CA ALA A 74 -0.49 -5.98 -28.43
C ALA A 74 -1.07 -6.56 -27.13
N LEU A 75 -1.99 -5.83 -26.49
CA LEU A 75 -2.68 -6.31 -25.29
C LEU A 75 -3.60 -7.50 -25.58
N SER A 76 -4.43 -7.43 -26.63
CA SER A 76 -5.42 -8.47 -26.92
C SER A 76 -4.80 -9.79 -27.36
N ASN A 77 -3.71 -9.76 -28.14
CA ASN A 77 -2.99 -10.95 -28.58
C ASN A 77 -2.14 -11.57 -27.46
N GLY A 78 -1.76 -10.78 -26.44
CA GLY A 78 -1.09 -11.28 -25.25
C GLY A 78 -1.98 -12.07 -24.29
N LEU A 79 -3.28 -12.11 -24.55
CA LEU A 79 -4.26 -12.81 -23.72
C LEU A 79 -4.58 -14.19 -24.29
N SER A 80 -4.66 -15.20 -23.42
CA SER A 80 -5.28 -16.48 -23.75
C SER A 80 -6.78 -16.34 -23.98
N GLU A 81 -7.40 -17.31 -24.66
CA GLU A 81 -8.87 -17.30 -24.82
C GLU A 81 -9.61 -17.37 -23.49
N SER A 82 -9.09 -18.11 -22.50
CA SER A 82 -9.68 -18.14 -21.15
C SER A 82 -9.64 -16.77 -20.48
N GLN A 83 -8.52 -16.05 -20.53
CA GLN A 83 -8.40 -14.69 -19.98
C GLN A 83 -9.34 -13.71 -20.69
N LYS A 84 -9.49 -13.82 -22.01
CA LYS A 84 -10.42 -12.98 -22.78
C LYS A 84 -11.87 -13.18 -22.31
N VAL A 85 -12.28 -14.42 -22.09
CA VAL A 85 -13.61 -14.76 -21.54
C VAL A 85 -13.76 -14.22 -20.13
N SER A 86 -12.77 -14.43 -19.26
CA SER A 86 -12.80 -13.93 -17.87
C SER A 86 -12.86 -12.40 -17.79
N LEU A 87 -12.18 -11.69 -18.71
CA LEU A 87 -12.28 -10.23 -18.81
C LEU A 87 -13.65 -9.79 -19.27
N ASP A 88 -14.20 -10.41 -20.32
CA ASP A 88 -15.56 -10.11 -20.80
C ASP A 88 -16.59 -10.38 -19.68
N ALA A 89 -16.40 -11.41 -18.86
CA ALA A 89 -17.25 -11.73 -17.70
C ALA A 89 -17.23 -10.66 -16.60
N LEU A 90 -16.24 -9.77 -16.55
CA LEU A 90 -16.24 -8.64 -15.61
C LEU A 90 -17.42 -7.68 -15.86
N LEU A 91 -17.94 -7.67 -17.09
CA LEU A 91 -19.09 -6.84 -17.47
C LEU A 91 -20.42 -7.42 -16.99
N GLU A 92 -20.45 -8.68 -16.59
CA GLU A 92 -21.66 -9.35 -16.11
C GLU A 92 -22.01 -8.97 -14.67
N ILE A 93 -23.30 -9.08 -14.35
CA ILE A 93 -23.82 -8.85 -13.00
C ILE A 93 -23.16 -9.83 -12.06
N ARG A 94 -22.61 -9.32 -10.96
CA ARG A 94 -22.01 -10.15 -9.93
C ARG A 94 -23.10 -10.85 -9.14
N GLU A 95 -22.98 -12.15 -8.95
CA GLU A 95 -23.93 -12.97 -8.20
C GLU A 95 -24.29 -12.35 -6.85
N GLY A 96 -25.59 -12.32 -6.53
CA GLY A 96 -26.11 -11.76 -5.29
C GLY A 96 -26.08 -10.23 -5.20
N THR A 97 -25.77 -9.52 -6.29
CA THR A 97 -25.73 -8.05 -6.31
C THR A 97 -26.44 -7.46 -7.54
N ALA A 98 -26.74 -6.16 -7.50
CA ALA A 98 -27.32 -5.42 -8.64
C ALA A 98 -26.26 -4.74 -9.53
N VAL A 99 -24.97 -4.94 -9.24
CA VAL A 99 -23.87 -4.27 -9.93
C VAL A 99 -23.02 -5.27 -10.70
N THR A 100 -22.35 -4.81 -11.75
CA THR A 100 -21.40 -5.65 -12.48
C THR A 100 -20.16 -5.93 -11.65
N THR A 101 -19.46 -7.02 -11.93
CA THR A 101 -18.19 -7.36 -11.27
C THR A 101 -17.18 -6.20 -11.39
N LEU A 102 -17.11 -5.58 -12.56
CA LEU A 102 -16.25 -4.43 -12.82
C LEU A 102 -16.64 -3.19 -12.00
N ALA A 103 -17.94 -2.91 -11.84
CA ALA A 103 -18.40 -1.80 -11.01
C ALA A 103 -18.05 -2.02 -9.53
N TRP A 104 -18.21 -3.26 -9.03
CA TRP A 104 -17.82 -3.63 -7.67
C TRP A 104 -16.31 -3.51 -7.41
N LEU A 105 -15.48 -3.89 -8.39
CA LEU A 105 -14.03 -3.74 -8.32
C LEU A 105 -13.57 -2.28 -8.18
N ARG A 106 -14.27 -1.35 -8.85
CA ARG A 106 -13.93 0.09 -8.88
C ARG A 106 -14.32 0.86 -7.62
N ALA A 107 -15.25 0.34 -6.83
CA ALA A 107 -15.80 1.04 -5.67
C ALA A 107 -15.52 0.29 -4.35
N PRO A 108 -14.25 0.21 -3.90
CA PRO A 108 -13.94 -0.26 -2.55
C PRO A 108 -14.33 0.80 -1.52
N SER A 109 -14.75 0.37 -0.33
CA SER A 109 -14.85 1.26 0.83
C SER A 109 -13.47 1.41 1.47
N LEU A 110 -12.98 2.65 1.59
CA LEU A 110 -11.63 2.95 2.10
C LEU A 110 -11.63 3.41 3.56
N SER A 111 -12.73 3.20 4.31
CA SER A 111 -12.76 3.55 5.73
C SER A 111 -11.96 2.52 6.55
N PRO A 112 -11.08 2.95 7.50
CA PRO A 112 -10.18 2.05 8.23
C PRO A 112 -10.91 1.12 9.21
N ASN A 113 -11.33 -0.05 8.72
CA ASN A 113 -11.84 -1.15 9.53
C ASN A 113 -11.41 -2.50 8.94
N ALA A 114 -11.36 -3.54 9.77
CA ALA A 114 -10.92 -4.88 9.37
C ALA A 114 -11.76 -5.47 8.23
N VAL A 115 -13.09 -5.29 8.28
CA VAL A 115 -14.03 -5.81 7.28
C VAL A 115 -13.74 -5.22 5.90
N ASN A 116 -13.40 -3.94 5.82
CA ASN A 116 -13.04 -3.28 4.57
C ASN A 116 -11.69 -3.75 4.04
N LEU A 117 -10.74 -4.08 4.92
CA LEU A 117 -9.48 -4.68 4.50
C LEU A 117 -9.72 -6.06 3.84
N ASP A 118 -10.56 -6.90 4.44
CA ASP A 118 -10.95 -8.20 3.87
C ASP A 118 -11.68 -8.03 2.52
N ARG A 119 -12.58 -7.04 2.42
CA ARG A 119 -13.26 -6.70 1.17
C ARG A 119 -12.33 -6.21 0.06
N ILE A 120 -11.24 -5.52 0.39
CA ILE A 120 -10.22 -5.14 -0.59
C ILE A 120 -9.42 -6.38 -0.98
N ALA A 121 -9.04 -7.22 -0.02
CA ALA A 121 -8.35 -8.48 -0.28
C ALA A 121 -9.14 -9.39 -1.24
N GLU A 122 -10.46 -9.51 -1.05
CA GLU A 122 -11.38 -10.23 -1.94
C GLU A 122 -11.31 -9.70 -3.39
N ARG A 123 -11.30 -8.38 -3.58
CA ARG A 123 -11.18 -7.76 -4.91
C ARG A 123 -9.84 -8.07 -5.56
N VAL A 124 -8.76 -7.99 -4.79
CA VAL A 124 -7.41 -8.31 -5.25
C VAL A 124 -7.31 -9.79 -5.63
N LYS A 125 -7.92 -10.69 -4.85
CA LYS A 125 -7.99 -12.13 -5.19
C LYS A 125 -8.72 -12.36 -6.52
N LEU A 126 -9.86 -11.71 -6.74
CA LEU A 126 -10.60 -11.83 -8.00
C LEU A 126 -9.78 -11.31 -9.20
N LEU A 127 -9.09 -10.18 -9.05
CA LEU A 127 -8.24 -9.65 -10.11
C LEU A 127 -7.05 -10.58 -10.42
N ARG A 128 -6.50 -11.24 -9.40
CA ARG A 128 -5.42 -12.21 -9.59
C ARG A 128 -5.90 -13.54 -10.15
N SER A 129 -7.12 -13.97 -9.88
CA SER A 129 -7.68 -15.17 -10.51
C SER A 129 -7.89 -15.01 -12.03
N LEU A 130 -7.86 -13.78 -12.55
CA LEU A 130 -7.79 -13.54 -14.00
C LEU A 130 -6.46 -13.98 -14.60
N ALA A 131 -5.41 -14.18 -13.77
CA ALA A 131 -4.08 -14.65 -14.17
C ALA A 131 -3.50 -13.85 -15.35
N LEU A 132 -3.69 -12.53 -15.37
CA LEU A 132 -3.18 -11.68 -16.45
C LEU A 132 -1.65 -11.56 -16.35
N PRO A 133 -0.90 -11.68 -17.47
CA PRO A 133 0.53 -11.46 -17.48
C PRO A 133 0.85 -10.02 -17.05
N ALA A 134 1.75 -9.86 -16.08
CA ALA A 134 2.09 -8.55 -15.54
C ALA A 134 2.83 -7.67 -16.58
N GLU A 135 3.55 -8.32 -17.49
CA GLU A 135 4.36 -7.74 -18.55
C GLU A 135 3.50 -7.06 -19.62
N LEU A 136 2.19 -7.36 -19.70
CA LEU A 136 1.29 -6.71 -20.66
C LEU A 136 1.31 -5.19 -20.55
N ALA A 137 1.48 -4.66 -19.33
CA ALA A 137 1.57 -3.22 -19.11
C ALA A 137 2.81 -2.59 -19.76
N ASP A 138 3.90 -3.36 -19.91
CA ASP A 138 5.18 -2.90 -20.45
C ASP A 138 5.25 -3.02 -21.99
N TRP A 139 4.30 -3.75 -22.61
CA TRP A 139 4.23 -3.92 -24.06
C TRP A 139 3.72 -2.67 -24.78
N ILE A 140 3.14 -1.72 -24.04
CA ILE A 140 2.62 -0.46 -24.58
C ILE A 140 3.21 0.73 -23.80
N PRO A 141 3.25 1.93 -24.40
CA PRO A 141 3.72 3.12 -23.70
C PRO A 141 2.89 3.43 -22.46
N VAL A 142 3.54 3.79 -21.35
CA VAL A 142 2.91 4.09 -20.05
C VAL A 142 1.72 5.05 -20.18
N LYS A 143 1.90 6.16 -20.92
CA LYS A 143 0.83 7.13 -21.15
C LYS A 143 -0.42 6.51 -21.82
N LEU A 144 -0.22 5.59 -22.76
CA LEU A 144 -1.35 4.92 -23.42
C LEU A 144 -2.01 3.90 -22.49
N PHE A 145 -1.24 3.21 -21.65
CA PHE A 145 -1.78 2.35 -20.60
C PHE A 145 -2.67 3.15 -19.63
N ASP A 146 -2.22 4.33 -19.21
CA ASP A 146 -2.97 5.25 -18.35
C ASP A 146 -4.25 5.73 -19.04
N GLU A 147 -4.17 6.10 -20.32
CA GLU A 147 -5.32 6.49 -21.14
C GLU A 147 -6.38 5.36 -21.22
N LEU A 148 -5.95 4.13 -21.50
CA LEU A 148 -6.84 2.96 -21.61
C LEU A 148 -7.45 2.57 -20.26
N SER A 149 -6.65 2.53 -19.20
CA SER A 149 -7.15 2.19 -17.86
C SER A 149 -8.13 3.24 -17.35
N ALA A 150 -7.86 4.53 -17.60
CA ALA A 150 -8.76 5.64 -17.27
C ALA A 150 -10.02 5.65 -18.14
N GLU A 151 -9.93 5.30 -19.42
CA GLU A 151 -11.10 5.08 -20.29
C GLU A 151 -11.99 4.00 -19.70
N GLY A 152 -11.43 2.82 -19.41
CA GLY A 152 -12.19 1.73 -18.84
C GLY A 152 -12.86 2.15 -17.54
N ASN A 153 -12.13 2.74 -16.59
CA ASN A 153 -12.67 3.20 -15.30
C ASN A 153 -13.86 4.16 -15.42
N ARG A 154 -13.90 5.01 -16.45
CA ARG A 154 -14.99 5.97 -16.68
C ARG A 154 -16.18 5.35 -17.41
N MET A 155 -15.96 4.40 -18.31
CA MET A 155 -17.02 3.80 -19.10
C MET A 155 -17.93 2.89 -18.26
N SER A 156 -19.24 2.93 -18.55
CA SER A 156 -20.21 1.96 -18.05
C SER A 156 -19.98 0.58 -18.68
N ALA A 157 -20.50 -0.47 -18.04
CA ALA A 157 -20.41 -1.81 -18.60
C ALA A 157 -21.08 -1.89 -19.99
N GLN A 158 -22.18 -1.17 -20.20
CA GLN A 158 -22.86 -1.11 -21.50
C GLN A 158 -21.97 -0.50 -22.58
N HIS A 159 -21.39 0.67 -22.34
CA HIS A 159 -20.51 1.30 -23.33
C HIS A 159 -19.27 0.45 -23.62
N LEU A 160 -18.78 -0.31 -22.63
CA LEU A 160 -17.68 -1.27 -22.85
C LEU A 160 -18.11 -2.43 -23.74
N ARG A 161 -19.35 -2.94 -23.61
CA ARG A 161 -19.88 -4.00 -24.49
C ARG A 161 -19.98 -3.55 -25.95
N ASP A 162 -20.34 -2.29 -26.17
CA ASP A 162 -20.51 -1.70 -27.51
C ASP A 162 -19.18 -1.54 -28.27
N LEU A 163 -18.04 -1.62 -27.56
CA LEU A 163 -16.72 -1.64 -28.19
C LEU A 163 -16.50 -2.96 -28.96
N ASN A 164 -15.73 -2.88 -30.04
CA ASN A 164 -15.27 -4.10 -30.71
C ASN A 164 -14.46 -4.99 -29.74
N PRO A 165 -14.49 -6.33 -29.88
CA PRO A 165 -13.89 -7.24 -28.90
C PRO A 165 -12.40 -7.01 -28.63
N GLU A 166 -11.61 -6.71 -29.66
CA GLU A 166 -10.17 -6.41 -29.54
C GLU A 166 -9.94 -5.22 -28.59
N ARG A 167 -10.61 -4.10 -28.85
CA ARG A 167 -10.52 -2.89 -28.05
C ARG A 167 -11.08 -3.11 -26.65
N ARG A 168 -12.26 -3.74 -26.53
CA ARG A 168 -12.90 -4.02 -25.24
C ARG A 168 -11.96 -4.77 -24.31
N ARG A 169 -11.35 -5.86 -24.79
CA ARG A 169 -10.42 -6.69 -24.01
C ARG A 169 -9.13 -5.95 -23.66
N ALA A 170 -8.61 -5.14 -24.57
CA ALA A 170 -7.44 -4.30 -24.29
C ALA A 170 -7.72 -3.27 -23.17
N VAL A 171 -8.87 -2.57 -23.24
CA VAL A 171 -9.30 -1.62 -22.20
C VAL A 171 -9.53 -2.34 -20.87
N LEU A 172 -10.22 -3.49 -20.87
CA LEU A 172 -10.48 -4.27 -19.67
C LEU A 172 -9.19 -4.81 -19.03
N ALA A 173 -8.24 -5.30 -19.83
CA ALA A 173 -6.94 -5.77 -19.34
C ALA A 173 -6.16 -4.62 -18.69
N ALA A 174 -6.08 -3.46 -19.35
CA ALA A 174 -5.44 -2.28 -18.78
C ALA A 174 -6.11 -1.83 -17.47
N THR A 175 -7.45 -1.80 -17.43
CA THR A 175 -8.20 -1.47 -16.22
C THR A 175 -7.99 -2.50 -15.10
N ALA A 176 -7.99 -3.79 -15.39
CA ALA A 176 -7.78 -4.83 -14.39
C ALA A 176 -6.37 -4.77 -13.78
N LEU A 177 -5.33 -4.60 -14.61
CA LEU A 177 -3.96 -4.41 -14.15
C LEU A 177 -3.79 -3.14 -13.33
N TYR A 178 -4.40 -2.03 -13.76
CA TYR A 178 -4.45 -0.78 -12.99
C TYR A 178 -5.13 -0.98 -11.63
N LEU A 179 -6.33 -1.59 -11.61
CA LEU A 179 -7.08 -1.84 -10.37
C LEU A 179 -6.32 -2.77 -9.43
N SER A 180 -5.60 -3.76 -9.95
CA SER A 180 -4.79 -4.66 -9.13
C SER A 180 -3.69 -3.90 -8.39
N ARG A 181 -3.01 -2.97 -9.06
CA ARG A 181 -1.99 -2.09 -8.45
C ARG A 181 -2.64 -1.14 -7.44
N ASN A 182 -3.65 -0.40 -7.87
CA ASN A 182 -4.34 0.60 -7.04
C ASN A 182 -4.98 -0.01 -5.77
N LEU A 183 -5.63 -1.17 -5.88
CA LEU A 183 -6.22 -1.84 -4.72
C LEU A 183 -5.16 -2.43 -3.77
N THR A 184 -3.99 -2.82 -4.30
CA THR A 184 -2.87 -3.23 -3.45
C THR A 184 -2.37 -2.04 -2.62
N ASP A 185 -2.18 -0.87 -3.24
CA ASP A 185 -1.79 0.35 -2.53
C ASP A 185 -2.86 0.77 -1.50
N CYS A 186 -4.14 0.74 -1.89
CA CYS A 186 -5.25 1.02 -0.98
C CYS A 186 -5.28 0.06 0.22
N ALA A 187 -4.98 -1.23 0.02
CA ALA A 187 -4.93 -2.21 1.09
C ALA A 187 -3.79 -1.90 2.07
N MET A 188 -2.62 -1.53 1.57
CA MET A 188 -1.46 -1.17 2.39
C MET A 188 -1.75 0.10 3.21
N ASP A 189 -2.31 1.13 2.58
CA ASP A 189 -2.71 2.36 3.27
C ASP A 189 -3.74 2.09 4.38
N LEU A 190 -4.72 1.22 4.11
CA LEU A 190 -5.75 0.87 5.07
C LEU A 190 -5.16 0.09 6.25
N PHE A 191 -4.27 -0.85 5.96
CA PHE A 191 -3.56 -1.62 6.97
C PHE A 191 -2.67 -0.73 7.86
N GLU A 192 -1.93 0.21 7.27
CA GLU A 192 -1.12 1.18 8.02
C GLU A 192 -2.00 2.05 8.93
N LYS A 193 -3.12 2.58 8.41
CA LYS A 193 -4.08 3.37 9.20
C LYS A 193 -4.67 2.57 10.36
N LEU A 194 -4.99 1.29 10.14
CA LEU A 194 -5.51 0.39 11.17
C LEU A 194 -4.48 0.12 12.27
N LEU A 195 -3.25 -0.23 11.91
CA LEU A 195 -2.16 -0.43 12.87
C LEU A 195 -1.85 0.86 13.64
N GLY A 196 -1.81 2.00 12.94
CA GLY A 196 -1.60 3.30 13.57
C GLY A 196 -2.69 3.63 14.58
N ALA A 197 -3.97 3.39 14.25
CA ALA A 197 -5.08 3.61 15.17
C ALA A 197 -5.02 2.69 16.40
N LEU A 198 -4.67 1.41 16.22
CA LEU A 198 -4.52 0.47 17.33
C LEU A 198 -3.36 0.86 18.26
N THR A 199 -2.23 1.28 17.68
CA THR A 199 -1.04 1.71 18.42
C THR A 199 -1.33 2.97 19.22
N ARG A 200 -1.88 4.02 18.58
CA ARG A 200 -2.29 5.25 19.28
C ARG A 200 -3.28 4.98 20.41
N ARG A 201 -4.21 4.04 20.22
CA ARG A 201 -5.17 3.68 21.27
C ARG A 201 -4.51 2.93 22.43
N ALA A 202 -3.50 2.10 22.16
CA ALA A 202 -2.70 1.47 23.21
C ALA A 202 -1.88 2.53 23.98
N ASP A 203 -1.20 3.42 23.27
CA ASP A 203 -0.40 4.49 23.90
C ASP A 203 -1.27 5.44 24.75
N ASN A 204 -2.43 5.85 24.22
CA ASN A 204 -3.36 6.69 24.98
C ASN A 204 -3.89 5.99 26.24
N GLN A 205 -4.10 4.68 26.18
CA GLN A 205 -4.56 3.90 27.32
C GLN A 205 -3.45 3.74 28.36
N ALA A 206 -2.20 3.50 27.94
CA ALA A 206 -1.04 3.50 28.81
C ALA A 206 -0.86 4.86 29.51
N ALA A 207 -0.93 5.97 28.76
CA ALA A 207 -0.84 7.33 29.30
C ALA A 207 -1.98 7.65 30.30
N GLN A 208 -3.21 7.20 30.02
CA GLN A 208 -4.33 7.34 30.94
C GLN A 208 -4.13 6.55 32.23
N ARG A 209 -3.56 5.33 32.14
CA ARG A 209 -3.24 4.53 33.33
C ARG A 209 -2.19 5.23 34.18
N VAL A 210 -1.09 5.69 33.59
CA VAL A 210 -0.07 6.48 34.31
C VAL A 210 -0.68 7.70 34.99
N THR A 211 -1.51 8.45 34.26
CA THR A 211 -2.18 9.64 34.81
C THR A 211 -3.10 9.31 35.98
N ARG A 212 -3.85 8.20 35.90
CA ARG A 212 -4.72 7.73 36.97
C ARG A 212 -3.91 7.29 38.18
N SER A 213 -2.87 6.49 37.97
CA SER A 213 -1.99 6.02 39.04
C SER A 213 -1.30 7.16 39.77
N VAL A 214 -0.83 8.20 39.07
CA VAL A 214 -0.27 9.41 39.71
C VAL A 214 -1.31 10.10 40.61
N ARG A 215 -2.58 10.16 40.21
CA ARG A 215 -3.66 10.73 41.06
C ARG A 215 -3.91 9.88 42.30
N GLU A 216 -3.97 8.56 42.13
CA GLU A 216 -4.18 7.61 43.23
C GLU A 216 -3.01 7.61 44.23
N LEU A 217 -1.79 7.86 43.76
CA LEU A 217 -0.57 7.94 44.58
C LEU A 217 -0.41 9.23 45.37
N GLN A 218 -1.20 10.28 45.12
CA GLN A 218 -1.02 11.56 45.83
C GLN A 218 -1.09 11.40 47.35
N LYS A 219 -1.94 10.51 47.87
CA LYS A 219 -2.07 10.25 49.30
C LYS A 219 -0.90 9.39 49.83
N PRO A 220 -0.58 8.22 49.26
CA PRO A 220 0.62 7.45 49.64
C PRO A 220 1.92 8.26 49.61
N LEU A 221 2.16 9.06 48.55
CA LEU A 221 3.35 9.90 48.44
C LEU A 221 3.40 10.99 49.51
N LYS A 222 2.25 11.59 49.87
CA LYS A 222 2.17 12.53 50.98
C LYS A 222 2.47 11.85 52.31
N ASP A 223 1.97 10.64 52.53
CA ASP A 223 2.24 9.87 53.76
C ASP A 223 3.74 9.54 53.88
N VAL A 224 4.37 9.09 52.78
CA VAL A 224 5.82 8.81 52.73
C VAL A 224 6.62 10.11 52.96
N SER A 225 6.29 11.19 52.26
CA SER A 225 6.97 12.49 52.43
C SER A 225 6.85 13.03 53.86
N ARG A 226 5.69 12.87 54.50
CA ARG A 226 5.46 13.32 55.88
C ARG A 226 6.34 12.54 56.87
N VAL A 227 6.48 11.23 56.68
CA VAL A 227 7.37 10.39 57.51
C VAL A 227 8.84 10.79 57.29
N CYS A 228 9.27 11.02 56.05
CA CYS A 228 10.63 11.51 55.77
C CYS A 228 10.92 12.86 56.45
N HIS A 229 9.97 13.80 56.42
CA HIS A 229 10.13 15.08 57.12
C HIS A 229 10.23 14.90 58.64
N ALA A 230 9.40 14.04 59.23
CA ALA A 230 9.47 13.75 60.67
C ALA A 230 10.82 13.14 61.08
N MET A 231 11.42 12.29 60.24
CA MET A 231 12.75 11.73 60.48
C MET A 231 13.85 12.79 60.38
N ILE A 232 13.79 13.68 59.39
CA ILE A 232 14.75 14.78 59.23
C ILE A 232 14.69 15.71 60.44
N ASP A 233 13.49 16.15 60.82
CA ASP A 233 13.28 17.06 61.97
C ASP A 233 13.78 16.46 63.29
N ALA A 234 13.53 15.16 63.53
CA ALA A 234 13.98 14.47 64.73
C ALA A 234 15.51 14.39 64.80
N ASN A 235 16.15 14.10 63.66
CA ASN A 235 17.60 14.03 63.55
C ASN A 235 18.26 15.41 63.75
N GLU A 236 17.66 16.49 63.23
CA GLU A 236 18.15 17.86 63.42
C GLU A 236 18.02 18.35 64.86
N LYS A 237 16.99 17.90 65.59
CA LYS A 237 16.73 18.28 66.99
C LYS A 237 17.39 17.36 68.03
N GLY A 238 18.03 16.28 67.58
CA GLY A 238 18.61 15.26 68.48
C GLY A 238 17.55 14.43 69.23
N GLU A 239 16.34 14.33 68.69
CA GLU A 239 15.24 13.53 69.25
C GLU A 239 15.27 12.09 68.72
N ASP A 240 14.60 11.18 69.42
CA ASP A 240 14.44 9.79 68.95
C ASP A 240 13.55 9.72 67.70
N VAL A 241 14.15 9.27 66.60
CA VAL A 241 13.52 9.13 65.29
C VAL A 241 12.34 8.15 65.33
N SER A 242 12.42 7.08 66.13
CA SER A 242 11.33 6.09 66.23
C SER A 242 10.08 6.73 66.82
N SER A 243 10.25 7.49 67.91
CA SER A 243 9.18 8.23 68.57
C SER A 243 8.55 9.31 67.66
N ALA A 244 9.35 9.92 66.77
CA ALA A 244 8.85 10.92 65.82
C ALA A 244 7.98 10.30 64.70
N ILE A 245 8.33 9.11 64.23
CA ILE A 245 7.56 8.38 63.21
C ILE A 245 6.18 7.97 63.76
N ASP A 246 6.13 7.41 64.97
CA ASP A 246 4.89 6.95 65.61
C ASP A 246 3.86 8.08 65.84
N ARG A 247 4.34 9.31 66.07
CA ARG A 247 3.50 10.51 66.21
C ARG A 247 2.89 10.97 64.89
N THR A 248 3.45 10.55 63.76
CA THR A 248 3.18 11.16 62.45
C THR A 248 2.21 10.33 61.59
N VAL A 249 2.41 9.00 61.54
CA VAL A 249 1.57 8.06 60.78
C VAL A 249 1.53 6.70 61.49
N HIS A 250 0.37 6.03 61.52
CA HIS A 250 0.30 4.64 62.00
C HIS A 250 1.19 3.71 61.15
N TRP A 251 2.07 2.94 61.79
CA TRP A 251 3.05 2.08 61.11
C TRP A 251 2.48 1.17 60.01
N ARG A 252 1.30 0.56 60.23
CA ARG A 252 0.62 -0.24 59.19
C ARG A 252 0.20 0.56 57.95
N GLN A 253 -0.22 1.80 58.14
CA GLN A 253 -0.60 2.69 57.04
C GLN A 253 0.62 3.14 56.25
N PHE A 254 1.76 3.37 56.92
CA PHE A 254 3.03 3.67 56.26
C PHE A 254 3.50 2.51 55.37
N ILE A 255 3.48 1.27 55.88
CA ILE A 255 3.82 0.07 55.09
C ILE A 255 2.92 -0.03 53.86
N SER A 256 1.60 0.17 54.02
CA SER A 256 0.67 0.16 52.89
C SER A 256 0.95 1.25 51.86
N SER A 257 1.35 2.44 52.31
CA SER A 257 1.71 3.56 51.42
C SER A 257 3.02 3.30 50.66
N VAL A 258 4.02 2.70 51.31
CA VAL A 258 5.28 2.27 50.65
C VAL A 258 5.01 1.17 49.62
N GLN A 259 4.26 0.14 49.98
CA GLN A 259 3.87 -0.93 49.05
C GLN A 259 3.09 -0.42 47.83
N ALA A 260 2.21 0.57 48.03
CA ALA A 260 1.47 1.21 46.95
C ALA A 260 2.40 1.98 45.99
N VAL A 261 3.45 2.62 46.51
CA VAL A 261 4.48 3.31 45.71
C VAL A 261 5.36 2.29 44.96
N ASP A 262 5.82 1.23 45.63
CA ASP A 262 6.67 0.18 45.04
C ASP A 262 5.98 -0.56 43.89
N THR A 263 4.69 -0.85 44.05
CA THR A 263 3.87 -1.52 43.02
C THR A 263 3.82 -0.71 41.71
N LEU A 264 3.95 0.62 41.77
CA LEU A 264 3.89 1.48 40.59
C LEU A 264 5.26 1.77 39.96
N ILE A 265 6.33 1.77 40.75
CA ILE A 265 7.71 1.90 40.24
C ILE A 265 8.11 0.67 39.40
N ALA A 266 7.35 -0.43 39.50
CA ALA A 266 7.53 -1.60 38.67
C ALA A 266 7.41 -1.26 37.16
N PRO A 267 8.43 -1.61 36.35
CA PRO A 267 8.53 -1.20 34.93
C PRO A 267 7.37 -1.67 34.04
N ASP A 268 6.64 -2.72 34.44
CA ASP A 268 5.55 -3.31 33.67
C ASP A 268 4.28 -2.45 33.61
N VAL A 269 4.11 -1.48 34.51
CA VAL A 269 2.89 -0.65 34.58
C VAL A 269 2.85 0.46 33.51
N VAL A 270 3.99 0.80 32.93
CA VAL A 270 4.14 1.94 32.00
C VAL A 270 4.27 1.50 30.53
N ASP A 271 4.39 0.20 30.25
CA ASP A 271 4.66 -0.29 28.89
C ASP A 271 3.38 -0.37 28.02
N GLY A 272 3.29 0.52 27.01
CA GLY A 272 2.25 0.48 25.97
C GLY A 272 2.24 -0.82 25.15
N LYS A 273 3.32 -1.61 25.15
CA LYS A 273 3.37 -2.91 24.46
C LYS A 273 2.41 -3.93 25.06
N ALA A 274 2.20 -3.91 26.39
CA ALA A 274 1.23 -4.80 27.03
C ALA A 274 -0.20 -4.50 26.55
N ASP A 275 -0.53 -3.21 26.38
CA ASP A 275 -1.81 -2.81 25.82
C ASP A 275 -1.95 -3.15 24.35
N LEU A 276 -0.86 -3.06 23.57
CA LEU A 276 -0.88 -3.50 22.18
C LEU A 276 -1.08 -5.02 22.06
N LEU A 277 -0.44 -5.82 22.92
CA LEU A 277 -0.64 -7.27 22.98
C LEU A 277 -2.08 -7.64 23.32
N SER A 278 -2.75 -6.88 24.20
CA SER A 278 -4.19 -7.09 24.48
C SER A 278 -5.08 -6.93 23.24
N ARG A 279 -4.60 -6.19 22.22
CA ARG A 279 -5.30 -5.96 20.95
C ARG A 279 -4.95 -6.98 19.86
N TYR A 280 -4.05 -7.93 20.14
CA TYR A 280 -3.69 -9.00 19.22
C TYR A 280 -4.89 -9.78 18.64
N PRO A 281 -5.99 -10.06 19.39
CA PRO A 281 -7.17 -10.71 18.81
C PRO A 281 -7.77 -9.95 17.62
N THR A 282 -7.74 -8.62 17.64
CA THR A 282 -8.23 -7.78 16.53
C THR A 282 -7.31 -7.88 15.32
N ILE A 283 -5.99 -7.86 15.54
CA ILE A 283 -4.98 -8.04 14.47
C ILE A 283 -5.12 -9.45 13.87
N ARG A 284 -5.28 -10.47 14.71
CA ARG A 284 -5.41 -11.87 14.28
C ARG A 284 -6.67 -12.14 13.46
N LYS A 285 -7.74 -11.34 13.60
CA LYS A 285 -8.94 -11.48 12.76
C LYS A 285 -8.69 -11.07 11.31
N MET A 286 -7.86 -10.03 11.08
CA MET A 286 -7.58 -9.51 9.74
C MET A 286 -6.32 -10.09 9.09
N ALA A 287 -5.36 -10.55 9.90
CA ALA A 287 -4.04 -10.95 9.40
C ALA A 287 -4.05 -12.17 8.46
N PRO A 288 -4.83 -13.26 8.69
CA PRO A 288 -4.78 -14.44 7.83
C PRO A 288 -5.18 -14.16 6.38
N GLU A 289 -6.28 -13.44 6.18
CA GLU A 289 -6.79 -13.12 4.85
C GLU A 289 -5.85 -12.15 4.13
N PHE A 290 -5.37 -11.13 4.84
CA PHE A 290 -4.41 -10.17 4.31
C PHE A 290 -3.08 -10.84 3.91
N LEU A 291 -2.47 -11.61 4.80
CA LEU A 291 -1.17 -12.26 4.57
C LEU A 291 -1.22 -13.39 3.54
N SER A 292 -2.36 -14.07 3.38
CA SER A 292 -2.56 -15.06 2.31
C SER A 292 -2.80 -14.39 0.96
N THR A 293 -3.34 -13.18 0.96
CA THR A 293 -3.53 -12.41 -0.26
C THR A 293 -2.19 -11.84 -0.72
N PHE A 294 -1.48 -11.07 0.08
CA PHE A 294 -0.31 -10.31 -0.41
C PHE A 294 1.01 -11.08 -0.32
N VAL A 295 1.81 -10.96 -1.38
CA VAL A 295 3.21 -11.44 -1.38
C VAL A 295 4.11 -10.27 -1.01
N PHE A 296 4.84 -10.40 0.09
CA PHE A 296 5.77 -9.38 0.56
C PHE A 296 7.16 -9.64 0.00
N ARG A 297 7.75 -8.62 -0.63
CA ARG A 297 9.13 -8.61 -1.12
C ARG A 297 9.85 -7.40 -0.56
N GLY A 298 11.17 -7.48 -0.48
CA GLY A 298 11.99 -6.40 0.05
C GLY A 298 13.48 -6.68 -0.14
N HIS A 299 14.29 -5.66 0.12
CA HIS A 299 15.75 -5.73 0.04
C HIS A 299 16.35 -6.60 1.14
N ALA A 300 17.63 -6.95 0.99
CA ALA A 300 18.36 -7.82 1.93
C ALA A 300 18.24 -7.40 3.41
N VAL A 301 18.15 -6.10 3.69
CA VAL A 301 17.95 -5.56 5.05
C VAL A 301 16.64 -6.05 5.71
N ALA A 302 15.60 -6.30 4.92
CA ALA A 302 14.31 -6.79 5.40
C ALA A 302 14.22 -8.33 5.46
N ALA A 303 15.29 -9.06 5.13
CA ALA A 303 15.25 -10.53 5.01
C ALA A 303 14.77 -11.22 6.30
N ASN A 304 15.17 -10.73 7.48
CA ASN A 304 14.71 -11.29 8.76
C ASN A 304 13.21 -11.08 8.97
N LEU A 305 12.69 -9.90 8.63
CA LEU A 305 11.27 -9.59 8.73
C LEU A 305 10.44 -10.41 7.73
N LEU A 306 10.91 -10.56 6.49
CA LEU A 306 10.23 -11.36 5.47
C LEU A 306 10.14 -12.84 5.89
N ARG A 307 11.22 -13.40 6.47
CA ARG A 307 11.20 -14.76 7.04
C ARG A 307 10.22 -14.88 8.22
N ALA A 308 10.08 -13.82 9.03
CA ALA A 308 9.13 -13.78 10.14
C ALA A 308 7.69 -13.77 9.65
N LEU A 309 7.39 -12.91 8.66
CA LEU A 309 6.10 -12.86 7.99
C LEU A 309 5.75 -14.22 7.39
N ALA A 310 6.68 -14.86 6.67
CA ALA A 310 6.48 -16.20 6.12
C ALA A 310 6.13 -17.24 7.21
N THR A 311 6.81 -17.17 8.36
CA THR A 311 6.53 -18.05 9.52
C THR A 311 5.12 -17.81 10.05
N ILE A 312 4.71 -16.54 10.23
CA ILE A 312 3.37 -16.17 10.71
C ILE A 312 2.29 -16.61 9.70
N THR A 313 2.51 -16.39 8.41
CA THR A 313 1.60 -16.85 7.35
C THR A 313 1.40 -18.36 7.39
N ASP A 314 2.48 -19.14 7.58
CA ASP A 314 2.38 -20.60 7.70
C ASP A 314 1.64 -21.04 8.97
N LEU A 315 1.85 -20.36 10.10
CA LEU A 315 1.10 -20.60 11.34
C LEU A 315 -0.40 -20.36 11.15
N TYR A 316 -0.79 -19.27 10.50
CA TYR A 316 -2.19 -19.00 10.21
C TYR A 316 -2.78 -20.01 9.22
N ARG A 317 -2.03 -20.41 8.20
CA ARG A 317 -2.46 -21.41 7.21
C ARG A 317 -2.65 -22.80 7.82
N THR A 318 -1.75 -23.20 8.72
CA THR A 318 -1.75 -24.55 9.33
C THR A 318 -2.54 -24.63 10.64
N GLY A 319 -2.97 -23.50 11.20
CA GLY A 319 -3.65 -23.43 12.50
C GLY A 319 -2.75 -23.75 13.70
N LYS A 320 -1.44 -23.89 13.49
CA LYS A 320 -0.47 -24.19 14.57
C LYS A 320 -0.39 -23.02 15.54
N ARG A 321 -0.39 -23.32 16.84
CA ARG A 321 -0.32 -22.33 17.91
C ARG A 321 1.10 -22.01 18.37
N ASN A 322 2.04 -22.93 18.18
CA ASN A 322 3.41 -22.80 18.66
C ASN A 322 4.30 -22.19 17.60
N VAL A 323 4.98 -21.10 17.97
CA VAL A 323 6.00 -20.46 17.13
C VAL A 323 7.24 -21.37 17.09
N PRO A 324 7.80 -21.68 15.91
CA PRO A 324 9.02 -22.48 15.81
C PRO A 324 10.19 -21.84 16.57
N ALA A 325 11.02 -22.65 17.22
CA ALA A 325 12.19 -22.16 17.96
C ALA A 325 13.20 -21.40 17.09
N ARG A 326 13.21 -21.66 15.78
CA ARG A 326 14.06 -20.97 14.79
C ARG A 326 13.40 -19.75 14.15
N ALA A 327 12.27 -19.28 14.68
CA ALA A 327 11.60 -18.08 14.16
C ALA A 327 12.57 -16.88 14.25
N PRO A 328 12.75 -16.13 13.15
CA PRO A 328 13.59 -14.94 13.19
C PRO A 328 12.92 -13.92 14.10
N ILE A 329 13.66 -13.40 15.08
CA ILE A 329 13.20 -12.38 16.03
C ILE A 329 14.17 -11.20 16.15
N SER A 330 15.29 -11.25 15.43
CA SER A 330 16.36 -10.24 15.50
C SER A 330 15.92 -8.84 15.06
N PHE A 331 14.87 -8.72 14.25
CA PHE A 331 14.28 -7.42 13.88
C PHE A 331 13.43 -6.81 15.00
N ALA A 332 13.03 -7.59 15.99
CA ALA A 332 12.21 -7.16 17.11
C ALA A 332 13.07 -6.72 18.31
N ALA A 333 14.32 -6.31 18.08
CA ALA A 333 15.21 -5.77 19.11
C ALA A 333 14.49 -4.62 19.86
N GLY A 334 14.02 -4.93 21.08
CA GLY A 334 13.19 -4.05 21.90
C GLY A 334 11.77 -4.55 22.24
N CYS A 335 11.28 -5.70 21.77
CA CYS A 335 9.95 -6.23 22.11
C CYS A 335 10.07 -7.53 22.95
N PRO A 336 9.59 -7.58 24.20
CA PRO A 336 9.78 -8.74 25.06
C PRO A 336 8.89 -9.90 24.61
N CYS A 337 9.49 -11.02 24.20
CA CYS A 337 8.87 -12.34 24.29
C CYS A 337 9.31 -12.99 25.61
N PRO A 338 8.48 -13.85 26.23
CA PRO A 338 8.73 -14.38 27.56
C PRO A 338 9.92 -15.36 27.51
N GLY A 339 11.08 -14.92 27.98
CA GLY A 339 12.22 -15.82 28.20
C GLY A 339 13.62 -15.31 27.86
N ARG A 340 14.00 -14.08 28.24
CA ARG A 340 15.33 -13.67 28.77
C ARG A 340 15.52 -12.16 28.61
N TRP A 341 15.85 -11.52 29.72
CA TRP A 341 16.01 -10.09 29.89
C TRP A 341 17.51 -9.74 30.03
N GLN A 342 18.06 -8.95 29.10
CA GLN A 342 19.12 -7.97 29.38
C GLN A 342 19.39 -7.05 28.16
N ASP A 343 19.12 -5.76 28.39
CA ASP A 343 19.70 -4.49 27.89
C ASP A 343 19.85 -4.10 26.38
N GLN A 344 19.03 -3.08 26.02
CA GLN A 344 19.24 -1.89 25.14
C GLN A 344 19.65 -2.03 23.62
N PRO A 345 19.67 -0.94 22.79
CA PRO A 345 18.50 -0.23 22.26
C PRO A 345 18.47 -0.02 20.71
N GLN A 346 17.25 0.26 20.20
CA GLN A 346 16.86 0.99 18.97
C GLN A 346 17.21 0.46 17.55
N SER A 347 16.18 0.14 16.75
CA SER A 347 16.03 0.63 15.35
C SER A 347 14.73 0.14 14.67
N LEU A 348 13.76 1.03 14.44
CA LEU A 348 12.69 0.81 13.44
C LEU A 348 12.45 2.11 12.66
N ARG A 349 13.26 2.30 11.62
CA ARG A 349 13.05 3.27 10.53
C ARG A 349 13.62 2.74 9.21
N VAL A 350 13.27 1.52 8.79
CA VAL A 350 13.65 1.04 7.45
C VAL A 350 12.59 0.09 6.87
N LEU A 351 11.44 0.62 6.49
CA LEU A 351 10.58 -0.01 5.49
C LEU A 351 10.11 1.06 4.51
N ARG A 352 10.98 1.46 3.59
CA ARG A 352 10.51 1.92 2.27
C ARG A 352 10.26 0.66 1.45
N LEU A 353 9.00 0.29 1.34
CA LEU A 353 8.54 -0.79 0.47
C LEU A 353 8.72 -0.31 -0.98
N GLN A 354 9.83 -0.69 -1.61
CA GLN A 354 9.98 -0.55 -3.06
C GLN A 354 9.18 -1.66 -3.73
N ARG A 355 8.25 -1.25 -4.58
CA ARG A 355 7.62 -2.02 -5.67
C ARG A 355 7.37 -3.50 -5.35
N ILE A 356 6.17 -3.78 -4.83
CA ILE A 356 5.64 -5.14 -4.80
C ILE A 356 5.29 -5.54 -6.23
N GLU A 357 6.25 -6.05 -6.98
CA GLU A 357 5.99 -6.87 -8.17
C GLU A 357 5.82 -8.32 -7.69
N ALA A 358 4.72 -8.98 -8.04
CA ALA A 358 4.45 -10.38 -7.69
C ALA A 358 5.12 -11.32 -8.72
N PRO A 359 5.47 -12.58 -8.36
CA PRO A 359 5.86 -13.57 -9.35
C PRO A 359 4.64 -13.97 -10.21
N ALA A 360 4.93 -14.35 -11.45
CA ALA A 360 3.98 -14.78 -12.49
C ALA A 360 2.99 -15.86 -12.03
#